data_AF-A0A9E3G9V1-F1
#
_entry.id   AF-A0A9E3G9V1-F1
#
_cell.length_a   1.000
_cell.length_b   1.000
_cell.length_c   1.000
_cell.angle_alpha   90.00
_cell.angle_beta   90.00
_cell.angle_gamma   90.00
#
_symmetry.space_group_name_H-M   'P 1'
#
loop_
_entity.id
_entity.type
_entity.pdbx_description
1 polymer ?
#
loop_
_entity_poly.entity_id
_entity_poly.type
_entity_poly.pdbx_seq_one_letter_code
_entity_poly.pdbx_strand_id
1 'polypeptide(L)'
;MAFESLTRDETAAEPCDRNCVLMVLIPLSIRSCHHRLMILAVIQTMAAVSVPIVVAIVGYKLNHRLKLYEASQWRNQELIKARLQYFGQLAPMLNDLMCYLTFIGRWKELTPPEVIVIKRDTDRLFYSVAPLFSQTTVTAYQDFVGVCFNTHNRWGVDARICSGFLRRREASRQPWRSEWEELFTHQEGDSIKESSMTAVRAAYDKLLAALVADIELLQPRDRYADSNVVVNAR
;
A
#
# COMPACT_ATOMS: atom_id res chain seq x y z
N MET A 1 46.13 37.34 72.13
CA MET A 1 46.47 35.93 72.41
C MET A 1 47.46 35.53 71.34
N ALA A 2 48.78 35.65 71.57
CA ALA A 2 49.58 34.85 72.51
C ALA A 2 49.52 33.37 72.12
N PHE A 3 50.61 32.62 71.94
CA PHE A 3 51.99 32.82 72.35
C PHE A 3 52.86 31.73 71.69
N GLU A 4 54.11 32.06 71.38
CA GLU A 4 55.34 31.27 71.60
C GLU A 4 55.48 29.84 71.05
N SER A 5 56.39 29.55 70.12
CA SER A 5 57.88 29.62 70.14
C SER A 5 58.57 28.46 70.86
N LEU A 6 59.46 27.76 70.13
CA LEU A 6 60.70 27.12 70.60
C LEU A 6 61.31 26.45 69.34
N THR A 7 62.23 27.01 68.55
CA THR A 7 63.60 27.52 68.74
C THR A 7 64.59 26.59 69.44
N ARG A 8 65.73 26.40 68.72
CA ARG A 8 67.07 25.96 69.14
C ARG A 8 67.25 24.45 69.36
N ASP A 9 68.32 23.82 68.90
CA ASP A 9 69.73 24.24 68.90
C ASP A 9 70.52 23.56 67.75
N GLU A 10 71.42 24.26 67.06
CA GLU A 10 72.90 24.22 67.23
C GLU A 10 73.51 22.82 66.94
N THR A 11 74.44 22.61 66.01
CA THR A 11 75.78 23.23 65.97
C THR A 11 76.57 22.79 64.71
N ALA A 12 77.34 23.74 64.16
CA ALA A 12 78.74 23.70 63.70
C ALA A 12 79.22 22.58 62.72
N ALA A 13 79.66 22.95 61.50
CA ALA A 13 81.07 23.26 61.09
C ALA A 13 81.83 21.96 60.67
N GLU A 14 82.51 21.82 59.53
CA GLU A 14 83.48 22.67 58.81
C GLU A 14 83.71 22.16 57.36
N PRO A 15 84.50 22.86 56.52
CA PRO A 15 84.53 22.74 55.06
C PRO A 15 85.68 21.87 54.52
N CYS A 16 85.55 21.33 53.31
CA CYS A 16 86.72 21.00 52.47
C CYS A 16 86.35 20.87 50.99
N ASP A 17 86.63 21.96 50.29
CA ASP A 17 87.23 22.07 48.97
C ASP A 17 87.61 20.76 48.24
N ARG A 18 87.08 20.56 47.02
CA ARG A 18 87.84 20.18 45.81
C ARG A 18 86.93 19.83 44.63
N ASN A 19 87.09 20.64 43.58
CA ASN A 19 87.27 20.22 42.19
C ASN A 19 86.13 19.62 41.36
N CYS A 20 86.24 19.96 40.06
CA CYS A 20 85.80 19.24 38.87
C CYS A 20 84.39 19.54 38.33
N VAL A 21 84.33 20.56 37.47
CA VAL A 21 84.12 20.38 36.02
C VAL A 21 83.22 19.19 35.64
N LEU A 22 81.94 19.45 35.32
CA LEU A 22 81.17 18.85 34.21
C LEU A 22 79.77 19.50 34.25
N MET A 23 79.49 20.56 33.50
CA MET A 23 79.23 20.54 32.07
C MET A 23 78.31 19.36 31.65
N VAL A 24 77.01 19.66 31.58
CA VAL A 24 76.06 19.12 30.60
C VAL A 24 75.99 17.58 30.52
N LEU A 25 75.24 16.95 31.43
CA LEU A 25 74.69 15.60 31.22
C LEU A 25 73.17 15.59 31.50
N ILE A 26 72.44 16.37 30.73
CA ILE A 26 71.06 16.01 30.34
C ILE A 26 71.13 15.89 28.83
N PRO A 27 71.30 14.68 28.25
CA PRO A 27 70.18 14.17 27.44
C PRO A 27 70.29 12.67 27.08
N LEU A 28 69.46 11.78 27.64
CA LEU A 28 69.09 10.53 26.94
C LEU A 28 67.80 9.90 27.46
N SER A 29 67.49 10.06 28.75
CA SER A 29 66.22 9.57 29.32
C SER A 29 64.99 10.40 28.90
N ILE A 30 65.14 11.73 28.74
CA ILE A 30 64.05 12.64 28.38
C ILE A 30 63.60 12.48 26.91
N ARG A 31 64.50 12.18 25.97
CA ARG A 31 64.13 11.95 24.55
C ARG A 31 63.29 10.69 24.36
N SER A 32 63.57 9.64 25.11
CA SER A 32 62.80 8.39 25.06
C SER A 32 61.40 8.57 25.67
N CYS A 33 61.28 9.41 26.72
CA CYS A 33 60.00 9.79 27.33
C CYS A 33 59.15 10.66 26.38
N HIS A 34 59.76 11.67 25.74
CA HIS A 34 59.09 12.55 24.78
C HIS A 34 58.57 11.79 23.55
N HIS A 35 59.33 10.81 23.06
CA HIS A 35 58.91 10.01 21.90
C HIS A 35 57.71 9.10 22.23
N ARG A 36 57.71 8.46 23.41
CA ARG A 36 56.57 7.65 23.88
C ARG A 36 55.32 8.50 24.15
N LEU A 37 55.48 9.68 24.75
CA LEU A 37 54.39 10.64 24.96
C LEU A 37 53.81 11.15 23.63
N MET A 38 54.66 11.44 22.64
CA MET A 38 54.21 11.90 21.33
C MET A 38 53.47 10.79 20.56
N ILE A 39 53.92 9.53 20.64
CA ILE A 39 53.24 8.39 20.02
C ILE A 39 51.83 8.19 20.63
N LEU A 40 51.69 8.29 21.96
CA LEU A 40 50.40 8.17 22.63
C LEU A 40 49.43 9.30 22.24
N ALA A 41 49.90 10.54 22.14
CA ALA A 41 49.08 11.66 21.73
C ALA A 41 48.58 11.53 20.28
N VAL A 42 49.43 11.00 19.37
CA VAL A 42 49.04 10.72 17.99
C VAL A 42 47.98 9.62 17.93
N ILE A 43 48.12 8.54 18.70
CA ILE A 43 47.12 7.46 18.73
C ILE A 43 45.77 7.96 19.27
N GLN A 44 45.78 8.75 20.35
CA GLN A 44 44.55 9.30 20.95
C GLN A 44 43.82 10.26 20.02
N THR A 45 44.56 11.10 19.29
CA THR A 45 43.96 12.03 18.32
C THR A 45 43.42 11.29 17.09
N MET A 46 44.11 10.27 16.59
CA MET A 46 43.58 9.44 15.51
C MET A 46 42.33 8.66 15.92
N ALA A 47 42.28 8.15 17.16
CA ALA A 47 41.10 7.49 17.71
C ALA A 47 39.92 8.45 17.88
N ALA A 48 40.17 9.70 18.28
CA ALA A 48 39.14 10.71 18.43
C ALA A 48 38.52 11.15 17.10
N VAL A 49 39.29 11.12 16.00
CA VAL A 49 38.82 11.50 14.66
C VAL A 49 38.13 10.33 13.93
N SER A 50 38.47 9.08 14.24
CA SER A 50 37.87 7.92 13.56
C SER A 50 36.39 7.72 13.88
N VAL A 51 35.99 7.94 15.13
CA VAL A 51 34.60 7.80 15.59
C VAL A 51 33.63 8.70 14.81
N PRO A 52 33.80 10.03 14.72
CA PRO A 52 32.88 10.88 13.97
C PRO A 52 32.85 10.56 12.48
N ILE A 53 33.96 10.11 11.89
CA ILE A 53 34.00 9.67 10.48
C ILE A 53 33.14 8.41 10.28
N VAL A 54 33.29 7.41 11.14
CA VAL A 54 32.49 6.17 11.06
C VAL A 54 31.01 6.49 11.24
N VAL A 55 30.67 7.32 12.23
CA VAL A 55 29.28 7.76 12.48
C VAL A 55 28.72 8.51 11.26
N ALA A 56 29.49 9.41 10.64
CA ALA A 56 29.07 10.13 9.45
C ALA A 56 28.82 9.19 8.25
N ILE A 57 29.71 8.21 8.02
CA ILE A 57 29.55 7.23 6.94
C ILE A 57 28.33 6.35 7.15
N VAL A 58 28.13 5.84 8.37
CA VAL A 58 26.98 5.00 8.72
C VAL A 58 25.68 5.81 8.63
N GLY A 59 25.67 7.03 9.19
CA GLY A 59 24.52 7.93 9.11
C GLY A 59 24.13 8.27 7.67
N TYR A 60 25.11 8.55 6.81
CA TYR A 60 24.88 8.80 5.39
C TYR A 60 24.28 7.58 4.68
N LYS A 61 24.84 6.38 4.91
CA LYS A 61 24.33 5.13 4.32
C LYS A 61 22.91 4.81 4.78
N LEU A 62 22.61 4.95 6.08
CA LEU A 62 21.28 4.72 6.63
C LEU A 62 20.25 5.72 6.05
N ASN A 63 20.59 7.01 6.04
CA ASN A 63 19.71 8.05 5.48
C ASN A 63 19.41 7.81 3.99
N HIS A 64 20.43 7.45 3.20
CA HIS A 64 20.23 7.16 1.78
C HIS A 64 19.33 5.93 1.58
N ARG A 65 19.51 4.86 2.37
CA ARG A 65 18.65 3.67 2.29
C ARG A 65 17.22 4.02 2.70
N LEU A 66 17.04 4.75 3.80
CA LEU A 66 15.74 5.16 4.31
C LEU A 66 14.95 5.95 3.26
N LYS A 67 15.59 6.93 2.59
CA LYS A 67 14.95 7.70 1.50
C LYS A 67 14.46 6.84 0.34
N LEU A 68 15.22 5.80 -0.05
CA LEU A 68 14.80 4.89 -1.12
C LEU A 68 13.61 4.02 -0.70
N TYR A 69 13.60 3.57 0.57
CA TYR A 69 12.47 2.83 1.13
C TYR A 69 11.22 3.71 1.24
N GLU A 70 11.34 4.92 1.76
CA GLU A 70 10.26 5.91 1.85
C GLU A 70 9.64 6.20 0.49
N ALA A 71 10.47 6.45 -0.54
CA ALA A 71 9.98 6.68 -1.91
C ALA A 71 9.21 5.49 -2.47
N SER A 72 9.67 4.25 -2.21
CA SER A 72 8.95 3.04 -2.65
C SER A 72 7.64 2.83 -1.88
N GLN A 73 7.64 3.04 -0.57
CA GLN A 73 6.45 2.93 0.27
C GLN A 73 5.41 3.97 -0.14
N TRP A 74 5.84 5.21 -0.42
CA TRP A 74 4.96 6.29 -0.87
C TRP A 74 4.26 5.96 -2.19
N ARG A 75 4.99 5.48 -3.21
CA ARG A 75 4.39 5.07 -4.49
C ARG A 75 3.35 3.95 -4.31
N ASN A 76 3.65 2.97 -3.46
CA ASN A 76 2.72 1.87 -3.20
C ASN A 76 1.47 2.37 -2.49
N GLN A 77 1.62 3.25 -1.50
CA GLN A 77 0.48 3.87 -0.81
C GLN A 77 -0.40 4.67 -1.77
N GLU A 78 0.20 5.44 -2.68
CA GLU A 78 -0.55 6.24 -3.65
C GLU A 78 -1.30 5.36 -4.66
N LEU A 79 -0.68 4.27 -5.11
CA LEU A 79 -1.34 3.28 -5.96
C LEU A 79 -2.53 2.62 -5.23
N ILE A 80 -2.35 2.22 -3.97
CA ILE A 80 -3.42 1.63 -3.16
C ILE A 80 -4.58 2.62 -2.97
N LYS A 81 -4.29 3.89 -2.65
CA LYS A 81 -5.31 4.94 -2.53
C LYS A 81 -6.09 5.10 -3.83
N ALA A 82 -5.41 5.14 -4.98
CA ALA A 82 -6.05 5.24 -6.28
C ALA A 82 -6.96 4.02 -6.55
N ARG A 83 -6.48 2.80 -6.29
CA ARG A 83 -7.29 1.58 -6.43
C ARG A 83 -8.53 1.60 -5.54
N LEU A 84 -8.36 1.97 -4.27
CA LEU A 84 -9.47 2.08 -3.31
C LEU A 84 -10.50 3.13 -3.74
N GLN A 85 -10.05 4.27 -4.24
CA GLN A 85 -10.92 5.33 -4.76
C GLN A 85 -11.76 4.85 -5.96
N TYR A 86 -11.14 4.15 -6.92
CA TYR A 86 -11.87 3.62 -8.07
C TYR A 86 -12.76 2.44 -7.71
N PHE A 87 -12.34 1.59 -6.76
CA PHE A 87 -13.18 0.54 -6.21
C PHE A 87 -14.46 1.11 -5.60
N GLY A 88 -14.36 2.17 -4.81
CA GLY A 88 -15.53 2.84 -4.22
C GLY A 88 -16.52 3.39 -5.26
N GLN A 89 -16.05 3.71 -6.46
CA GLN A 89 -16.91 4.15 -7.58
C GLN A 89 -17.47 2.98 -8.39
N LEU A 90 -16.66 1.95 -8.66
CA LEU A 90 -17.05 0.79 -9.46
C LEU A 90 -18.01 -0.14 -8.70
N ALA A 91 -17.76 -0.40 -7.42
CA ALA A 91 -18.52 -1.35 -6.61
C ALA A 91 -20.04 -1.13 -6.64
N PRO A 92 -20.58 0.09 -6.42
CA PRO A 92 -22.03 0.32 -6.49
C PRO A 92 -22.59 0.05 -7.90
N MET A 93 -21.89 0.49 -8.95
CA MET A 93 -22.36 0.30 -10.33
C MET A 93 -22.38 -1.19 -10.72
N LEU A 94 -21.31 -1.93 -10.40
CA LEU A 94 -21.24 -3.37 -10.61
C LEU A 94 -22.33 -4.11 -9.84
N ASN A 95 -22.59 -3.69 -8.59
CA ASN A 95 -23.65 -4.24 -7.77
C ASN A 95 -25.03 -3.99 -8.39
N ASP A 96 -25.30 -2.80 -8.89
CA ASP A 96 -26.58 -2.47 -9.55
C ASP A 96 -26.83 -3.37 -10.77
N LEU A 97 -25.80 -3.62 -11.59
CA LEU A 97 -25.87 -4.56 -12.71
C LEU A 97 -26.21 -5.98 -12.23
N MET A 98 -25.47 -6.50 -11.25
CA MET A 98 -25.71 -7.84 -10.68
C MET A 98 -27.11 -7.96 -10.07
N CYS A 99 -27.51 -6.99 -9.25
CA CYS A 99 -28.83 -6.92 -8.61
C CYS A 99 -29.95 -6.89 -9.65
N TYR A 100 -29.79 -6.10 -10.71
CA TYR A 100 -30.78 -6.01 -11.78
C TYR A 100 -30.98 -7.35 -12.49
N LEU A 101 -29.90 -8.06 -12.82
CA LEU A 101 -29.98 -9.37 -13.49
C LEU A 101 -30.48 -10.50 -12.58
N THR A 102 -30.30 -10.39 -11.27
CA THR A 102 -30.64 -11.44 -10.29
C THR A 102 -31.90 -11.16 -9.48
N PHE A 103 -32.59 -10.05 -9.75
CA PHE A 103 -33.81 -9.61 -9.06
C PHE A 103 -33.61 -9.40 -7.54
N ILE A 104 -32.44 -8.90 -7.14
CA ILE A 104 -32.11 -8.57 -5.74
C ILE A 104 -32.09 -7.05 -5.54
N GLY A 105 -32.39 -6.60 -4.31
CA GLY A 105 -32.20 -5.20 -3.91
C GLY A 105 -33.09 -4.23 -4.68
N ARG A 106 -32.50 -3.17 -5.21
CA ARG A 106 -33.21 -2.05 -5.87
C ARG A 106 -33.54 -2.30 -7.35
N TRP A 107 -33.53 -3.55 -7.82
CA TRP A 107 -33.73 -3.86 -9.24
C TRP A 107 -35.03 -3.29 -9.84
N LYS A 108 -36.10 -3.15 -9.05
CA LYS A 108 -37.40 -2.61 -9.48
C LYS A 108 -37.38 -1.10 -9.73
N GLU A 109 -36.37 -0.42 -9.22
CA GLU A 109 -36.22 1.03 -9.34
C GLU A 109 -35.44 1.42 -10.60
N LEU A 110 -34.74 0.47 -11.22
CA LEU A 110 -33.96 0.67 -12.42
C LEU A 110 -34.74 0.30 -13.67
N THR A 111 -34.62 1.13 -14.69
CA THR A 111 -35.21 0.90 -16.01
C THR A 111 -34.21 0.21 -16.95
N PRO A 112 -34.67 -0.52 -17.98
CA PRO A 112 -33.75 -1.15 -18.92
C PRO A 112 -32.78 -0.15 -19.59
N PRO A 113 -33.22 1.05 -20.05
CA PRO A 113 -32.29 2.07 -20.55
C PRO A 113 -31.28 2.55 -19.51
N GLU A 114 -31.68 2.76 -18.26
CA GLU A 114 -30.76 3.16 -17.19
C GLU A 114 -29.69 2.10 -16.94
N VAL A 115 -30.03 0.82 -17.01
CA VAL A 115 -29.07 -0.28 -16.87
C VAL A 115 -28.03 -0.26 -18.00
N ILE A 116 -28.44 0.06 -19.23
CA ILE A 116 -27.50 0.26 -20.34
C ILE A 116 -26.56 1.45 -20.09
N VAL A 117 -27.08 2.54 -19.53
CA VAL A 117 -26.26 3.70 -19.12
C VAL A 117 -25.27 3.32 -18.03
N ILE A 118 -25.72 2.64 -16.96
CA ILE A 118 -24.84 2.16 -15.87
C ILE A 118 -23.74 1.27 -16.45
N LYS A 119 -24.07 0.36 -17.37
CA LYS A 119 -23.07 -0.49 -18.05
C LYS A 119 -22.04 0.36 -18.79
N ARG A 120 -22.47 1.35 -19.58
CA ARG A 120 -21.58 2.24 -20.33
C ARG A 120 -20.66 3.05 -19.42
N ASP A 121 -21.20 3.61 -18.36
CA ASP A 121 -20.43 4.40 -17.40
C ASP A 121 -19.45 3.50 -16.64
N THR A 122 -19.86 2.27 -16.31
CA THR A 122 -18.98 1.26 -15.69
C THR A 122 -17.83 0.91 -16.62
N ASP A 123 -18.11 0.61 -17.89
CA ASP A 123 -17.09 0.31 -18.91
C ASP A 123 -16.12 1.48 -19.07
N ARG A 124 -16.67 2.69 -19.23
CA ARG A 124 -15.87 3.90 -19.40
C ARG A 124 -14.92 4.07 -18.22
N LEU A 125 -15.44 3.96 -16.99
CA LEU A 125 -14.63 4.10 -15.79
C LEU A 125 -13.58 2.99 -15.74
N PHE A 126 -14.00 1.72 -15.82
CA PHE A 126 -13.12 0.56 -15.70
C PHE A 126 -11.99 0.58 -16.72
N TYR A 127 -12.27 0.78 -18.00
CA TYR A 127 -11.24 0.78 -19.04
C TYR A 127 -10.31 2.00 -18.98
N SER A 128 -10.77 3.13 -18.41
CA SER A 128 -9.90 4.30 -18.17
C SER A 128 -8.84 4.02 -17.10
N VAL A 129 -9.13 3.11 -16.17
CA VAL A 129 -8.25 2.79 -15.03
C VAL A 129 -7.72 1.37 -15.05
N ALA A 130 -8.02 0.60 -16.10
CA ALA A 130 -7.59 -0.79 -16.25
C ALA A 130 -6.08 -1.00 -16.03
N PRO A 131 -5.17 -0.09 -16.43
CA PRO A 131 -3.74 -0.25 -16.14
C PRO A 131 -3.37 -0.27 -14.65
N LEU A 132 -4.26 0.19 -13.77
CA LEU A 132 -4.07 0.12 -12.32
C LEU A 132 -4.38 -1.26 -11.75
N PHE A 133 -5.09 -2.12 -12.47
CA PHE A 133 -5.54 -3.44 -12.03
C PHE A 133 -4.73 -4.56 -12.69
N SER A 134 -4.77 -5.75 -12.08
CA SER A 134 -4.13 -6.94 -12.65
C SER A 134 -4.91 -7.48 -13.85
N GLN A 135 -4.22 -8.27 -14.67
CA GLN A 135 -4.87 -8.95 -15.79
C GLN A 135 -6.00 -9.89 -15.32
N THR A 136 -5.87 -10.47 -14.13
CA THR A 136 -6.90 -11.30 -13.49
C THR A 136 -8.21 -10.52 -13.30
N THR A 137 -8.11 -9.29 -12.79
CA THR A 137 -9.26 -8.40 -12.61
C THR A 137 -9.86 -7.99 -13.94
N VAL A 138 -9.03 -7.67 -14.95
CA VAL A 138 -9.49 -7.34 -16.30
C VAL A 138 -10.27 -8.50 -16.92
N THR A 139 -9.75 -9.73 -16.82
CA THR A 139 -10.45 -10.92 -17.31
C THR A 139 -11.73 -11.20 -16.54
N ALA A 140 -11.72 -11.10 -15.20
CA ALA A 140 -12.92 -11.29 -14.40
C ALA A 140 -14.01 -10.25 -14.71
N TYR A 141 -13.62 -9.01 -15.03
CA TYR A 141 -14.55 -7.98 -15.49
C TYR A 141 -15.19 -8.33 -16.83
N GLN A 142 -14.38 -8.77 -17.80
CA GLN A 142 -14.86 -9.19 -19.11
C GLN A 142 -15.80 -10.40 -19.01
N ASP A 143 -15.48 -11.37 -18.15
CA ASP A 143 -16.33 -12.53 -17.86
C ASP A 143 -17.69 -12.07 -17.30
N PHE A 144 -17.68 -11.19 -16.29
CA PHE A 144 -18.90 -10.65 -15.68
C PHE A 144 -19.77 -9.89 -16.68
N VAL A 145 -19.19 -8.98 -17.46
CA VAL A 145 -19.92 -8.23 -18.49
C VAL A 145 -20.45 -9.16 -19.57
N GLY A 146 -19.68 -10.17 -19.98
CA GLY A 146 -20.10 -11.15 -21.00
C GLY A 146 -21.29 -12.02 -20.56
N VAL A 147 -21.40 -12.33 -19.28
CA VAL A 147 -22.58 -13.03 -18.72
C VAL A 147 -23.78 -12.09 -18.62
N CYS A 148 -23.55 -10.81 -18.32
CA CYS A 148 -24.63 -9.83 -18.13
C CYS A 148 -25.17 -9.25 -19.45
N PHE A 149 -24.32 -9.12 -20.47
CA PHE A 149 -24.62 -8.39 -21.70
C PHE A 149 -24.09 -9.10 -22.94
N ASN A 150 -24.90 -9.09 -23.99
CA ASN A 150 -24.45 -9.43 -25.33
C ASN A 150 -24.00 -8.15 -26.04
N THR A 151 -22.69 -7.98 -26.21
CA THR A 151 -22.05 -6.79 -26.79
C THR A 151 -21.79 -6.88 -28.30
N HIS A 152 -21.99 -8.04 -28.93
CA HIS A 152 -21.61 -8.29 -30.33
C HIS A 152 -22.82 -8.30 -31.29
N ASN A 153 -23.76 -7.37 -31.13
CA ASN A 153 -25.04 -7.42 -31.85
C ASN A 153 -25.07 -6.72 -33.22
N ARG A 154 -24.17 -5.75 -33.47
CA ARG A 154 -23.82 -5.06 -34.74
C ARG A 154 -23.13 -3.72 -34.43
N TRP A 155 -22.39 -3.16 -35.40
CA TRP A 155 -21.79 -1.84 -35.26
C TRP A 155 -22.86 -0.77 -35.01
N GLY A 156 -22.67 0.07 -33.99
CA GLY A 156 -23.58 1.15 -33.63
C GLY A 156 -24.86 0.74 -32.88
N VAL A 157 -25.02 -0.54 -32.53
CA VAL A 157 -26.17 -1.02 -31.76
C VAL A 157 -25.78 -1.25 -30.30
N ASP A 158 -26.66 -0.83 -29.39
CA ASP A 158 -26.46 -0.97 -27.95
C ASP A 158 -26.32 -2.45 -27.53
N ALA A 159 -25.60 -2.65 -26.43
CA ALA A 159 -25.51 -3.97 -25.80
C ALA A 159 -26.91 -4.42 -25.35
N ARG A 160 -27.20 -5.72 -25.48
CA ARG A 160 -28.46 -6.29 -24.99
C ARG A 160 -28.24 -6.97 -23.66
N ILE A 161 -29.19 -6.83 -22.75
CA ILE A 161 -29.21 -7.45 -21.43
C ILE A 161 -29.50 -8.94 -21.59
N CYS A 162 -28.64 -9.79 -21.06
CA CYS A 162 -28.77 -11.25 -21.07
C CYS A 162 -29.82 -11.73 -20.05
N SER A 163 -31.06 -11.29 -20.21
CA SER A 163 -32.20 -11.66 -19.36
C SER A 163 -33.51 -11.53 -20.14
N GLY A 164 -34.64 -11.95 -19.55
CA GLY A 164 -35.98 -11.73 -20.12
C GLY A 164 -36.68 -10.53 -19.48
N PHE A 165 -37.60 -9.89 -20.21
CA PHE A 165 -38.23 -8.65 -19.76
C PHE A 165 -39.55 -8.84 -18.99
N LEU A 166 -40.22 -10.00 -19.10
CA LEU A 166 -41.58 -10.22 -18.57
C LEU A 166 -41.76 -9.84 -17.10
N ARG A 167 -40.95 -10.40 -16.20
CA ARG A 167 -41.00 -10.08 -14.76
C ARG A 167 -40.76 -8.61 -14.45
N ARG A 168 -40.01 -7.92 -15.30
CA ARG A 168 -39.70 -6.49 -15.15
C ARG A 168 -40.85 -5.63 -15.65
N ARG A 169 -41.49 -6.03 -16.74
CA ARG A 169 -42.74 -5.42 -17.23
C ARG A 169 -43.84 -5.49 -16.19
N GLU A 170 -44.06 -6.66 -15.60
CA GLU A 170 -45.08 -6.87 -14.56
C GLU A 170 -44.79 -6.12 -13.26
N ALA A 171 -43.52 -6.01 -12.87
CA ALA A 171 -43.12 -5.32 -11.64
C ALA A 171 -42.85 -3.82 -11.83
N SER A 172 -42.92 -3.30 -13.06
CA SER A 172 -42.62 -1.91 -13.38
C SER A 172 -43.62 -0.98 -12.72
N ARG A 173 -43.13 0.02 -11.99
CA ARG A 173 -43.97 1.07 -11.40
C ARG A 173 -44.42 2.13 -12.40
N GLN A 174 -43.82 2.13 -13.58
CA GLN A 174 -44.05 3.11 -14.64
C GLN A 174 -44.55 2.43 -15.92
N PRO A 175 -45.20 3.17 -16.83
CA PRO A 175 -45.66 2.63 -18.10
C PRO A 175 -44.51 1.95 -18.86
N TRP A 176 -44.66 0.66 -19.11
CA TRP A 176 -43.69 -0.11 -19.86
C TRP A 176 -43.72 0.32 -21.33
N ARG A 177 -42.55 0.59 -21.91
CA ARG A 177 -42.44 0.94 -23.33
C ARG A 177 -41.99 -0.29 -24.12
N SER A 178 -42.64 -0.55 -25.24
CA SER A 178 -42.33 -1.69 -26.12
C SER A 178 -40.88 -1.64 -26.64
N GLU A 179 -40.33 -0.45 -26.85
CA GLU A 179 -38.93 -0.24 -27.24
C GLU A 179 -37.92 -0.84 -26.25
N TRP A 180 -38.30 -1.02 -24.98
CA TRP A 180 -37.41 -1.64 -23.99
C TRP A 180 -37.25 -3.13 -24.18
N GLU A 181 -38.18 -3.79 -24.87
CA GLU A 181 -38.12 -5.23 -25.12
C GLU A 181 -36.94 -5.58 -26.05
N GLU A 182 -36.57 -4.65 -26.95
CA GLU A 182 -35.41 -4.80 -27.84
C GLU A 182 -34.06 -4.75 -27.13
N LEU A 183 -34.04 -4.27 -25.88
CA LEU A 183 -32.84 -4.21 -25.04
C LEU A 183 -32.52 -5.56 -24.39
N PHE A 184 -33.38 -6.57 -24.53
CA PHE A 184 -33.18 -7.90 -23.94
C PHE A 184 -32.86 -8.95 -25.01
N THR A 185 -32.12 -9.99 -24.61
CA THR A 185 -31.82 -11.13 -25.50
C THR A 185 -32.95 -12.15 -25.54
N HIS A 186 -33.62 -12.38 -24.41
CA HIS A 186 -34.66 -13.39 -24.29
C HIS A 186 -36.02 -12.82 -24.63
N GLN A 187 -36.74 -13.53 -25.49
CA GLN A 187 -38.08 -13.15 -25.95
C GLN A 187 -39.16 -13.76 -25.04
N GLU A 188 -40.40 -13.30 -25.22
CA GLU A 188 -41.55 -13.86 -24.54
C GLU A 188 -41.68 -15.36 -24.85
N GLY A 189 -41.68 -16.20 -23.80
CA GLY A 189 -41.68 -17.67 -23.91
C GLY A 189 -40.35 -18.35 -23.60
N ASP A 190 -39.23 -17.61 -23.57
CA ASP A 190 -37.95 -18.16 -23.15
C ASP A 190 -37.92 -18.37 -21.62
N SER A 191 -37.66 -19.60 -21.19
CA SER A 191 -37.46 -19.89 -19.76
C SER A 191 -36.15 -19.27 -19.26
N ILE A 192 -36.25 -18.30 -18.34
CA ILE A 192 -35.07 -17.80 -17.62
C ILE A 192 -34.61 -18.91 -16.67
N LYS A 193 -33.52 -19.59 -17.05
CA LYS A 193 -32.95 -20.67 -16.24
C LYS A 193 -32.33 -20.09 -14.97
N GLU A 194 -32.60 -20.72 -13.83
CA GLU A 194 -31.98 -20.38 -12.54
C GLU A 194 -30.44 -20.37 -12.63
N SER A 195 -29.87 -21.27 -13.43
CA SER A 195 -28.44 -21.32 -13.73
C SER A 195 -27.85 -20.01 -14.24
N SER A 196 -28.63 -19.18 -14.95
CA SER A 196 -28.16 -17.90 -15.47
C SER A 196 -27.97 -16.87 -14.34
N MET A 197 -28.86 -16.85 -13.35
CA MET A 197 -28.70 -15.96 -12.18
C MET A 197 -27.52 -16.39 -11.31
N THR A 198 -27.34 -17.70 -11.13
CA THR A 198 -26.18 -18.26 -10.42
C THR A 198 -24.88 -17.93 -11.14
N ALA A 199 -24.85 -17.98 -12.48
CA ALA A 199 -23.69 -17.58 -13.27
C ALA A 199 -23.34 -16.09 -13.12
N VAL A 200 -24.35 -15.20 -13.12
CA VAL A 200 -24.16 -13.76 -12.89
C VAL A 200 -23.55 -13.52 -11.51
N ARG A 201 -24.08 -14.15 -10.45
CA ARG A 201 -23.54 -14.04 -9.09
C ARG A 201 -22.12 -14.56 -9.00
N ALA A 202 -21.85 -15.76 -9.54
CA ALA A 202 -20.52 -16.35 -9.50
C ALA A 202 -19.48 -15.48 -10.24
N ALA A 203 -19.85 -14.88 -11.38
CA ALA A 203 -18.97 -13.97 -12.10
C ALA A 203 -18.74 -12.65 -11.34
N TYR A 204 -19.78 -12.12 -10.69
CA TYR A 204 -19.68 -10.94 -9.83
C TYR A 204 -18.77 -11.19 -8.62
N ASP A 205 -18.95 -12.32 -7.92
CA ASP A 205 -18.13 -12.71 -6.77
C ASP A 205 -16.66 -12.86 -7.17
N LYS A 206 -16.39 -13.49 -8.33
CA LYS A 206 -15.04 -13.62 -8.91
C LYS A 206 -14.42 -12.25 -9.20
N LEU A 207 -15.20 -11.32 -9.78
CA LEU A 207 -14.75 -9.96 -10.06
C LEU A 207 -14.44 -9.19 -8.77
N LEU A 208 -15.32 -9.23 -7.78
CA LEU A 208 -15.08 -8.58 -6.49
C LEU A 208 -13.86 -9.16 -5.78
N ALA A 209 -13.70 -10.48 -5.77
CA ALA A 209 -12.53 -11.11 -5.18
C ALA A 209 -11.23 -10.67 -5.87
N ALA A 210 -11.23 -10.54 -7.20
CA ALA A 210 -10.08 -10.05 -7.94
C ALA A 210 -9.78 -8.55 -7.65
N LEU A 211 -10.82 -7.71 -7.61
CA LEU A 211 -10.69 -6.29 -7.24
C LEU A 211 -10.15 -6.12 -5.82
N VAL A 212 -10.68 -6.88 -4.86
CA VAL A 212 -10.23 -6.87 -3.47
C VAL A 212 -8.78 -7.37 -3.38
N ALA A 213 -8.41 -8.43 -4.11
CA ALA A 213 -7.02 -8.90 -4.16
C ALA A 213 -6.04 -7.87 -4.75
N ASP A 214 -6.49 -7.02 -5.68
CA ASP A 214 -5.69 -5.89 -6.18
C ASP A 214 -5.58 -4.74 -5.15
N ILE A 215 -6.52 -4.64 -4.19
CA ILE A 215 -6.56 -3.58 -3.15
C ILE A 215 -5.83 -4.02 -1.87
N GLU A 216 -6.05 -5.24 -1.39
CA GLU A 216 -5.41 -5.84 -0.21
C GLU A 216 -3.92 -6.13 -0.53
N LEU A 217 -2.89 -5.59 0.13
CA LEU A 217 -2.67 -5.35 1.57
C LEU A 217 -2.99 -6.59 2.43
N LEU A 218 -2.04 -7.54 2.50
CA LEU A 218 -1.92 -8.63 3.50
C LEU A 218 -3.17 -9.51 3.75
N GLN A 219 -3.27 -10.63 3.01
CA GLN A 219 -4.10 -11.82 3.25
C GLN A 219 -5.64 -11.66 3.06
N PRO A 220 -6.26 -12.44 2.14
CA PRO A 220 -7.71 -12.42 1.92
C PRO A 220 -8.52 -12.97 3.10
N ARG A 221 -9.69 -12.38 3.35
CA ARG A 221 -10.73 -12.98 4.21
C ARG A 221 -11.54 -14.01 3.41
N ASP A 222 -11.64 -15.23 3.92
CA ASP A 222 -12.17 -16.39 3.20
C ASP A 222 -13.67 -16.39 2.87
N ARG A 223 -14.53 -15.52 3.43
CA ARG A 223 -15.99 -15.52 3.16
C ARG A 223 -16.64 -14.14 3.33
N TYR A 224 -17.39 -13.68 2.31
CA TYR A 224 -18.17 -12.43 2.34
C TYR A 224 -19.68 -12.62 2.56
N ALA A 225 -20.25 -13.83 2.41
CA ALA A 225 -21.68 -14.09 2.60
C ALA A 225 -21.95 -15.14 3.69
N ASP A 226 -22.93 -14.88 4.56
CA ASP A 226 -23.45 -15.85 5.53
C ASP A 226 -24.39 -16.86 4.83
N SER A 227 -24.25 -18.13 5.20
CA SER A 227 -25.04 -19.27 4.74
C SER A 227 -26.56 -19.12 4.92
N ASN A 228 -27.01 -18.15 5.73
CA ASN A 228 -28.42 -17.92 6.03
C ASN A 228 -29.18 -17.09 4.97
N VAL A 229 -28.53 -16.54 3.94
CA VAL A 229 -29.21 -15.69 2.93
C VAL A 229 -30.07 -16.51 1.93
N VAL A 230 -29.94 -17.84 1.93
CA VAL A 230 -30.73 -18.76 1.06
C VAL A 230 -32.18 -18.92 1.57
N VAL A 231 -32.49 -18.49 2.79
CA VAL A 231 -33.83 -18.67 3.39
C VAL A 231 -34.88 -17.71 2.79
N ASN A 232 -34.47 -16.57 2.23
CA ASN A 232 -35.39 -15.58 1.67
C ASN A 232 -35.80 -15.84 0.21
N ALA A 233 -35.39 -16.95 -0.38
CA ALA A 233 -35.68 -17.32 -1.77
C ALA A 233 -36.77 -18.41 -1.91
N ARG A 234 -37.49 -18.74 -0.82
CA ARG A 234 -38.68 -19.60 -0.86
C ARG A 234 -39.95 -18.80 -1.05
#